data_AF-A0A9D3UTV6-F1
#
_entry.id   AF-A0A9D3UTV6-F1
#
_cell.length_a   1.000
_cell.length_b   1.000
_cell.length_c   1.000
_cell.angle_alpha   90.00
_cell.angle_beta   90.00
_cell.angle_gamma   90.00
#
_symmetry.space_group_name_H-M   'P 1'
#
loop_
_entity.id
_entity.type
_entity.pdbx_description
1 polymer ?
#
loop_
_entity_poly.entity_id
_entity_poly.type
_entity_poly.pdbx_seq_one_letter_code
_entity_poly.pdbx_strand_id
1 'polypeptide(L)' 'MVEGTPVGTHVVKMICYIERFEKLGFPLGVELATNVILQLLPNTFSQFVLNFNMNEINKTLP' A
#
# COMPACT_ATOMS: atom_id res chain seq x y z
N MET A 1 -12.88 1.20 -16.07
CA MET A 1 -12.48 1.14 -14.65
C MET A 1 -13.77 1.05 -13.86
N VAL A 2 -14.03 -0.04 -13.13
CA VAL A 2 -15.27 -0.18 -12.34
C VAL A 2 -15.06 0.55 -11.02
N GLU A 3 -15.80 1.64 -10.83
CA GLU A 3 -16.02 2.22 -9.51
C GLU A 3 -16.65 1.15 -8.61
N GLY A 4 -16.05 0.88 -7.46
CA GLY A 4 -16.54 -0.12 -6.49
C GLY A 4 -15.64 -1.33 -6.23
N THR A 5 -14.43 -1.41 -6.81
CA THR A 5 -13.46 -2.43 -6.36
C THR A 5 -12.91 -2.02 -4.98
N PRO A 6 -13.03 -2.84 -3.92
CA PRO A 6 -12.57 -2.45 -2.60
C PRO A 6 -11.05 -2.27 -2.61
N VAL A 7 -10.55 -1.16 -2.05
CA VAL A 7 -9.11 -0.91 -1.84
C VAL A 7 -8.42 -2.14 -1.25
N GLY A 8 -9.08 -2.80 -0.29
CA GLY A 8 -8.58 -4.01 0.35
C GLY A 8 -8.26 -5.16 -0.61
N THR A 9 -9.02 -5.33 -1.70
CA THR A 9 -8.74 -6.39 -2.69
C THR A 9 -7.43 -6.13 -3.44
N HIS A 10 -7.15 -4.87 -3.75
CA HIS A 10 -5.88 -4.47 -4.36
C HIS A 10 -4.72 -4.65 -3.37
N VAL A 11 -4.88 -4.14 -2.14
CA VAL A 11 -3.86 -4.23 -1.10
C VAL A 11 -3.47 -5.68 -0.78
N VAL A 12 -4.44 -6.58 -0.61
CA VAL A 12 -4.17 -8.01 -0.37
C VAL A 12 -3.37 -8.65 -1.51
N LYS A 13 -3.70 -8.30 -2.76
CA LYS A 13 -2.93 -8.79 -3.92
C LYS A 13 -1.49 -8.27 -3.91
N MET A 14 -1.27 -7.02 -3.51
CA MET A 14 0.08 -6.45 -3.40
C MET A 14 0.89 -7.05 -2.24
N ILE A 15 0.26 -7.32 -1.10
CA ILE A 15 0.89 -8.03 0.01
C ILE A 15 1.36 -9.42 -0.44
N CYS A 16 0.54 -10.15 -1.19
CA CYS A 16 0.92 -11.46 -1.72
C CYS A 16 2.15 -11.38 -2.66
N TYR A 17 2.30 -10.30 -3.42
CA TYR A 17 3.52 -10.07 -4.21
C TYR A 17 4.73 -9.80 -3.32
N ILE A 18 4.58 -8.98 -2.28
CA ILE A 18 5.66 -8.67 -1.32
C ILE A 18 6.13 -9.93 -0.61
N GLU A 19 5.22 -10.77 -0.11
CA GLU A 19 5.56 -12.07 0.49
C GLU A 19 6.35 -12.97 -0.48
N ARG A 20 6.09 -12.84 -1.79
CA ARG A 20 6.82 -13.55 -2.83
C ARG A 20 8.23 -13.00 -3.02
N PHE A 21 8.42 -11.69 -2.91
CA PHE A 21 9.76 -11.07 -2.87
C PHE A 21 10.55 -11.50 -1.64
N GLU A 22 9.92 -11.60 -0.47
CA GLU A 22 10.57 -12.11 0.74
C GLU A 22 11.08 -13.55 0.56
N LYS A 23 10.24 -14.41 -0.03
CA LYS A 23 10.62 -15.80 -0.36
C LYS A 23 11.75 -15.92 -1.38
N LEU A 24 11.96 -14.89 -2.19
CA LEU A 24 13.08 -14.82 -3.14
C LEU A 24 14.38 -14.27 -2.51
N GLY A 25 14.38 -14.00 -1.19
CA GLY A 25 15.53 -13.45 -0.48
C GLY A 25 15.63 -11.94 -0.54
N PHE A 26 14.56 -11.26 -0.97
CA PHE A 26 14.47 -9.79 -1.02
C PHE A 26 13.40 -9.30 -0.05
N PRO A 27 13.68 -9.29 1.27
CA PRO A 27 12.74 -8.76 2.24
C PRO A 27 12.54 -7.26 1.99
N LEU A 28 11.33 -6.87 1.55
CA LEU A 28 10.96 -5.46 1.53
C LEU A 28 10.62 -5.06 2.96
N GLY A 29 11.41 -4.16 3.54
CA GLY A 29 11.07 -3.53 4.82
C GLY A 29 9.67 -2.91 4.76
N VAL A 30 9.00 -2.84 5.92
CA VAL A 30 7.59 -2.42 6.03
C VAL A 30 7.32 -1.07 5.34
N GLU A 31 8.25 -0.12 5.42
CA GLU A 31 8.15 1.18 4.76
C GLU A 31 8.18 1.07 3.24
N LEU A 32 9.14 0.31 2.69
CA LEU A 32 9.26 0.07 1.25
C LEU A 32 8.04 -0.70 0.71
N ALA A 33 7.61 -1.74 1.42
CA ALA A 33 6.42 -2.52 1.10
C ALA A 33 5.18 -1.61 1.03
N THR A 34 5.01 -0.74 2.03
CA THR A 34 3.90 0.22 2.10
C THR A 34 3.97 1.23 0.94
N ASN A 35 5.14 1.77 0.63
CA ASN A 35 5.33 2.68 -0.49
C ASN A 35 5.03 2.02 -1.85
N VAL A 36 5.41 0.75 -2.03
CA VAL A 36 5.10 0.00 -3.24
C VAL A 36 3.60 -0.24 -3.37
N ILE A 37 2.93 -0.59 -2.27
CA ILE A 37 1.46 -0.75 -2.24
C ILE A 37 0.77 0.58 -2.59
N LEU A 38 1.20 1.69 -2.01
CA LEU A 38 0.59 3.01 -2.26
C LEU A 38 0.81 3.49 -3.70
N GLN A 39 2.01 3.29 -4.27
CA GLN A 39 2.33 3.70 -5.64
C GLN A 39 1.61 2.89 -6.72
N LEU A 40 1.35 1.61 -6.45
CA LEU A 40 0.68 0.72 -7.39
C LEU A 40 -0.85 0.83 -7.32
N LEU A 41 -1.41 1.64 -6.42
CA LEU A 41 -2.85 1.91 -6.39
C LEU A 41 -3.23 2.77 -7.61
N PRO A 42 -4.34 2.43 -8.30
CA PRO A 42 -4.87 3.27 -9.37
C PRO A 42 -5.16 4.70 -8.91
N ASN A 43 -5.08 5.69 -9.82
CA ASN A 43 -5.32 7.11 -9.51
C ASN A 43 -6.73 7.39 -8.96
N THR A 44 -7.68 6.47 -9.16
CA THR A 44 -9.02 6.50 -8.53
C THR A 44 -8.97 6.40 -7.01
N PHE A 45 -7.86 5.92 -6.44
CA PHE A 45 -7.60 5.84 -5.01
C PHE A 45 -6.65 6.94 -4.52
N SER A 46 -6.39 7.98 -5.32
CA SER A 46 -5.55 9.12 -4.93
C SER A 46 -6.00 9.76 -3.61
N GLN A 47 -7.30 9.87 -3.35
CA GLN A 47 -7.83 10.37 -2.08
C GLN A 47 -7.47 9.46 -0.89
N PHE A 48 -7.42 8.14 -1.09
CA PHE A 48 -6.97 7.20 -0.06
C PHE A 48 -5.47 7.37 0.23
N VAL A 49 -4.65 7.52 -0.82
CA VAL A 49 -3.20 7.76 -0.69
C VAL A 49 -2.94 9.09 0.03
N LEU A 50 -3.65 10.17 -0.34
CA LEU A 50 -3.56 11.46 0.34
C LEU A 50 -3.96 11.35 1.82
N ASN A 51 -5.05 10.65 2.13
CA ASN A 51 -5.50 10.46 3.50
C ASN A 51 -4.52 9.60 4.32
N PHE A 52 -3.95 8.55 3.73
CA PHE A 52 -2.93 7.73 4.38
C PHE A 52 -1.69 8.55 4.72
N ASN A 53 -1.17 9.29 3.73
CA ASN A 53 0.01 10.13 3.89
C ASN A 53 -0.23 11.24 4.93
N MET A 54 -1.41 11.87 4.94
CA MET A 54 -1.79 12.87 5.93
C MET A 54 -1.92 12.30 7.35
N ASN A 55 -2.38 11.06 7.48
CA ASN A 55 -2.47 10.39 8.77
C ASN A 55 -1.09 9.92 9.30
N GLU A 56 -0.11 9.67 8.42
CA GLU A 56 1.28 9.44 8.84
C GLU A 56 1.95 10.68 9.45
N ILE A 57 1.59 11.89 9.01
CA ILE A 57 2.07 13.15 9.62
C ILE A 57 1.57 13.31 11.07
N ASN A 58 0.50 12.61 11.44
CA ASN A 58 -0.06 12.57 12.78
C ASN A 58 0.38 11.36 13.61
N LYS A 59 1.28 10.49 13.09
CA LYS A 59 1.92 9.42 13.85
C LYS A 59 3.11 9.92 14.68
N THR A 60 3.05 11.15 15.18
CA THR A 60 3.91 11.51 16.31
C THR A 60 3.37 10.76 17.52
N LEU A 61 4.10 9.74 17.96
CA LEU A 61 3.82 9.04 19.19
C LEU A 61 3.82 10.05 20.35
N PRO A 62 2.81 10.06 21.24
CA PRO A 62 3.03 10.57 22.59
C PRO A 62 4.06 9.69 23.34
#